data_AF-A0A270PFQ5-F1
#
_entry.id   AF-A0A270PFQ5-F1
#
_cell.length_a   1.000
_cell.length_b   1.000
_cell.length_c   1.000
_cell.angle_alpha   90.00
_cell.angle_beta   90.00
_cell.angle_gamma   90.00
#
_symmetry.space_group_name_H-M   'P 1'
#
loop_
_entity.id
_entity.type
_entity.pdbx_description
1 polymer ?
#
loop_
_entity_poly.entity_id
_entity_poly.type
_entity_poly.pdbx_seq_one_letter_code
_entity_poly.pdbx_strand_id
1 'polypeptide(L)'
;MVVMDKRKRLYQELFIAFALGSVPTFIAYWSGGVELLDAAVKAQLPPEKVLWYLVTLPAPYLIAVLFDRFVWKKTELMKARSAFWRSTWTEVGTAFHSLWRVLTGLFFAIAVLWWWYEPETFQLSNASFFIVWGFALLAQCWFFSLGRSMLEGRVRQLS
;
A
#
# COMPACT_ATOMS: atom_id res chain seq x y z
N MET A 1 -21.93 5.26 -14.78
CA MET A 1 -20.47 5.29 -14.53
C MET A 1 -20.20 6.35 -13.47
N VAL A 2 -19.93 5.97 -12.22
CA VAL A 2 -19.38 6.94 -11.26
C VAL A 2 -17.87 6.82 -11.37
N VAL A 3 -17.26 7.66 -12.20
CA VAL A 3 -15.82 7.95 -12.10
C VAL A 3 -15.65 8.50 -10.70
N MET A 4 -15.24 7.65 -9.75
CA MET A 4 -15.03 8.10 -8.39
C MET A 4 -13.96 9.18 -8.43
N ASP A 5 -14.28 10.38 -7.94
CA ASP A 5 -13.38 11.54 -7.96
C ASP A 5 -12.01 11.10 -7.43
N LYS A 6 -10.94 11.42 -8.18
CA LYS A 6 -9.55 11.08 -7.83
C LYS A 6 -9.23 11.51 -6.39
N ARG A 7 -9.82 12.63 -5.95
CA ARG A 7 -9.72 13.14 -4.57
C ARG A 7 -10.39 12.22 -3.56
N LYS A 8 -11.59 11.71 -3.86
CA LYS A 8 -12.30 10.75 -3.00
C LYS A 8 -11.48 9.47 -2.79
N ARG A 9 -10.79 8.98 -3.81
CA ARG A 9 -9.85 7.85 -3.69
C ARG A 9 -8.69 8.15 -2.76
N LEU A 10 -8.07 9.32 -2.91
CA LEU A 10 -6.96 9.73 -2.04
C LEU A 10 -7.42 9.78 -0.56
N TYR A 11 -8.58 10.38 -0.29
CA TYR A 11 -9.15 10.41 1.06
C TYR A 11 -9.46 9.01 1.61
N GLN A 12 -9.93 8.09 0.77
CA GLN A 12 -10.12 6.71 1.18
C GLN A 12 -8.80 6.02 1.52
N GLU A 13 -7.76 6.17 0.69
CA GLU A 13 -6.45 5.58 0.99
C GLU A 13 -5.85 6.17 2.27
N LEU A 14 -5.99 7.48 2.49
CA LEU A 14 -5.60 8.13 3.75
C LEU A 14 -6.35 7.54 4.95
N PHE A 15 -7.67 7.42 4.88
CA PHE A 15 -8.48 6.87 5.96
C PHE A 15 -8.14 5.40 6.25
N ILE A 16 -7.95 4.60 5.20
CA ILE A 16 -7.57 3.18 5.34
C ILE A 16 -6.17 3.07 5.94
N ALA A 17 -5.20 3.83 5.46
CA ALA A 17 -3.84 3.83 6.02
C ALA A 17 -3.85 4.26 7.48
N PHE A 18 -4.62 5.28 7.84
CA PHE A 18 -4.79 5.71 9.22
C PHE A 18 -5.39 4.60 10.10
N ALA A 19 -6.47 3.96 9.65
CA ALA A 19 -7.12 2.89 10.41
C ALA A 19 -6.25 1.63 10.54
N LEU A 20 -5.53 1.25 9.49
CA LEU A 20 -4.74 0.00 9.46
C LEU A 20 -3.34 0.14 10.05
N GLY A 21 -2.70 1.30 9.89
CA GLY A 21 -1.33 1.54 10.35
C GLY A 21 -1.28 2.44 11.59
N SER A 22 -1.92 3.61 11.52
CA SER A 22 -1.77 4.61 12.59
C SER A 22 -2.45 4.21 13.89
N VAL A 23 -3.70 3.70 13.83
CA VAL A 23 -4.44 3.31 15.04
C VAL A 23 -3.71 2.22 15.83
N PRO A 24 -3.26 1.09 15.25
CA PRO A 24 -2.47 0.10 15.99
C PRO A 24 -1.17 0.66 16.56
N THR A 25 -0.52 1.59 15.85
CA THR A 25 0.72 2.24 16.32
C THR A 25 0.47 3.10 17.56
N PHE A 26 -0.63 3.87 17.57
CA PHE A 26 -1.04 4.64 18.75
C PHE A 26 -1.40 3.73 19.92
N ILE A 27 -2.11 2.62 19.67
CA ILE A 27 -2.44 1.63 20.71
C ILE A 27 -1.18 1.02 21.32
N ALA A 28 -0.19 0.67 20.51
CA ALA A 28 1.08 0.13 20.98
C ALA A 28 1.81 1.11 21.91
N TYR A 29 1.92 2.37 21.50
CA TYR A 29 2.53 3.42 22.33
C TYR A 29 1.74 3.66 23.62
N TRP A 30 0.42 3.74 23.56
CA TRP A 30 -0.41 3.97 24.74
C TRP A 30 -0.36 2.81 25.75
N SER A 31 -0.23 1.57 25.26
CA SER A 31 -0.29 0.37 26.11
C SER A 31 1.05 0.03 26.77
N GLY A 32 2.18 0.39 26.16
CA GLY A 32 3.50 -0.01 26.65
C GLY A 32 4.62 0.97 26.34
N GLY A 33 4.29 2.22 26.01
CA GLY A 33 5.24 3.28 25.72
C GLY A 33 6.16 2.98 24.54
N VAL A 34 7.38 3.49 24.62
CA VAL A 34 8.40 3.36 23.57
C VAL A 34 8.83 1.91 23.35
N GLU A 35 8.89 1.09 24.39
CA GLU A 35 9.33 -0.31 24.27
C GLU A 35 8.38 -1.15 23.42
N LEU A 36 7.07 -1.05 23.69
CA LEU A 36 6.08 -1.78 22.92
C LEU A 36 5.92 -1.21 21.51
N LEU A 37 6.09 0.11 21.36
CA LEU A 37 6.15 0.75 20.05
C LEU A 37 7.33 0.22 19.22
N ASP A 38 8.54 0.18 19.78
CA ASP A 38 9.74 -0.34 19.09
C ASP A 38 9.57 -1.81 18.71
N ALA A 39 9.02 -2.64 19.60
CA ALA A 39 8.70 -4.03 19.28
C ALA A 39 7.67 -4.16 18.14
N ALA A 40 6.61 -3.35 18.16
CA ALA A 40 5.59 -3.33 17.11
C ALA A 40 6.15 -2.85 15.76
N VAL A 41 6.99 -1.81 15.78
CA VAL A 41 7.69 -1.27 14.61
C VAL A 41 8.59 -2.35 14.01
N LYS A 42 9.43 -3.01 14.82
CA LYS A 42 10.32 -4.09 14.36
C LYS A 42 9.56 -5.30 13.80
N ALA A 43 8.38 -5.59 14.31
CA ALA A 43 7.54 -6.67 13.78
C ALA A 43 6.89 -6.31 12.43
N GLN A 44 6.65 -5.03 12.17
CA GLN A 44 5.94 -4.55 10.98
C GLN A 44 6.87 -4.07 9.87
N LEU A 45 8.04 -3.53 10.22
CA LEU A 45 9.04 -3.06 9.26
C LEU A 45 9.91 -4.21 8.80
N PRO A 46 9.76 -4.65 7.54
CA PRO A 46 10.62 -5.68 7.01
C PRO A 46 12.04 -5.13 6.80
N PRO A 47 13.06 -5.99 6.74
CA PRO A 47 14.43 -5.58 6.43
C PRO A 47 14.49 -4.78 5.12
N GLU A 48 15.46 -3.87 5.01
CA GLU A 48 15.58 -2.95 3.87
C GLU A 48 15.49 -3.65 2.49
N LYS A 49 16.14 -4.80 2.34
CA LYS A 49 16.08 -5.60 1.10
C LYS A 49 14.66 -6.05 0.74
N VAL A 50 13.87 -6.41 1.75
CA VAL A 50 12.48 -6.79 1.59
C VAL A 50 11.62 -5.56 1.32
N LEU A 51 11.93 -4.40 1.91
CA LEU A 51 11.27 -3.14 1.59
C LEU A 51 11.43 -2.76 0.10
N TRP A 52 12.64 -2.88 -0.45
CA TRP A 52 12.89 -2.66 -1.89
C TRP A 52 12.14 -3.66 -2.78
N TYR A 53 12.07 -4.92 -2.35
CA TYR A 53 11.25 -5.93 -3.00
C TYR A 53 9.75 -5.56 -2.98
N LEU A 54 9.23 -5.10 -1.85
CA LEU A 54 7.83 -4.65 -1.73
C LEU A 54 7.52 -3.48 -2.67
N VAL A 55 8.43 -2.52 -2.80
CA VAL A 55 8.25 -1.34 -3.69
C VAL A 55 8.29 -1.71 -5.18
N THR A 56 9.07 -2.71 -5.56
CA THR A 56 9.25 -3.10 -6.98
C THR A 56 8.18 -4.06 -7.48
N LEU A 57 7.51 -4.78 -6.59
CA LEU A 57 6.48 -5.78 -6.94
C LEU A 57 5.21 -5.31 -7.68
N PRO A 58 4.76 -4.05 -7.59
CA PRO A 58 3.69 -3.55 -8.44
C PRO A 58 4.01 -3.66 -9.93
N ALA A 59 5.30 -3.66 -10.33
CA ALA A 59 5.69 -3.80 -11.72
C ALA A 59 5.29 -5.18 -12.30
N PRO A 60 5.61 -6.33 -11.67
CA PRO A 60 5.08 -7.64 -12.06
C PRO A 60 3.56 -7.71 -12.21
N TYR A 61 2.80 -7.13 -11.27
CA TYR A 61 1.34 -7.06 -11.39
C TYR A 61 0.91 -6.27 -12.63
N LEU A 62 1.50 -5.11 -12.85
CA LEU A 62 1.21 -4.27 -14.01
C LEU A 62 1.53 -5.02 -15.31
N ILE A 63 2.68 -5.70 -15.37
CA ILE A 63 3.10 -6.52 -16.51
C ILE A 63 2.09 -7.64 -16.76
N ALA A 64 1.67 -8.37 -15.72
CA ALA A 64 0.70 -9.46 -15.85
C ALA A 64 -0.65 -8.96 -16.39
N VAL A 65 -1.15 -7.82 -15.89
CA VAL A 65 -2.43 -7.26 -16.37
C VAL A 65 -2.31 -6.70 -17.79
N LEU A 66 -1.20 -6.05 -18.14
CA LEU A 66 -0.97 -5.57 -19.50
C LEU A 66 -0.81 -6.74 -20.48
N PHE A 67 -0.08 -7.79 -20.10
CA PHE A 67 0.09 -8.99 -20.90
C PHE A 67 -1.25 -9.71 -21.12
N ASP A 68 -2.06 -9.89 -20.06
CA ASP A 68 -3.41 -10.47 -20.17
C ASP A 68 -4.31 -9.68 -21.12
N ARG A 69 -4.12 -8.36 -21.20
CA ARG A 69 -4.92 -7.46 -22.01
C ARG A 69 -4.51 -7.39 -23.48
N PHE A 70 -3.20 -7.39 -23.78
CA PHE A 70 -2.69 -7.18 -25.12
C PHE A 70 -2.36 -8.47 -25.87
N VAL A 71 -2.25 -9.60 -25.16
CA VAL A 71 -1.94 -10.89 -25.80
C VAL A 71 -3.23 -11.58 -26.26
N TRP A 72 -3.32 -11.79 -27.58
CA TRP A 72 -4.42 -12.54 -28.19
C TRP A 72 -4.36 -14.02 -27.79
N LYS A 73 -5.44 -14.53 -27.21
CA LYS A 73 -5.53 -15.92 -26.71
C LYS A 73 -6.35 -16.76 -27.68
N LYS A 74 -5.69 -17.64 -28.46
CA LYS A 74 -6.34 -18.44 -29.50
C LYS A 74 -7.07 -19.70 -28.98
N THR A 75 -6.62 -20.29 -27.89
CA THR A 75 -7.15 -21.57 -27.38
C THR A 75 -7.76 -21.44 -25.98
N GLU A 76 -8.72 -22.32 -25.65
CA GLU A 76 -9.34 -22.37 -24.31
C GLU A 76 -8.30 -22.63 -23.20
N LEU A 77 -7.29 -23.46 -23.47
CA LEU A 77 -6.17 -23.69 -22.53
C LEU A 77 -5.37 -22.40 -22.25
N MET A 78 -5.12 -21.59 -23.28
CA MET A 78 -4.43 -20.30 -23.11
C MET A 78 -5.29 -19.31 -22.33
N LYS A 79 -6.61 -19.29 -22.56
CA LYS A 79 -7.55 -18.47 -21.79
C LYS A 79 -7.55 -18.87 -20.31
N ALA A 80 -7.63 -20.17 -20.01
CA ALA A 80 -7.62 -20.69 -18.64
C ALA A 80 -6.32 -20.37 -17.89
N ARG A 81 -5.15 -20.58 -18.54
CA ARG A 81 -3.84 -20.22 -17.95
C ARG A 81 -3.72 -18.72 -17.69
N SER A 82 -4.19 -17.89 -18.63
CA SER A 82 -4.16 -16.44 -18.48
C SER A 82 -5.05 -15.98 -17.33
N ALA A 83 -6.24 -16.58 -17.19
CA ALA A 83 -7.15 -16.29 -16.08
C ALA A 83 -6.53 -16.65 -14.71
N PHE A 84 -5.87 -17.81 -14.61
CA PHE A 84 -5.15 -18.22 -13.41
C PHE A 84 -4.08 -17.18 -13.04
N TRP A 85 -3.17 -16.86 -13.97
CA TRP A 85 -2.10 -15.89 -13.72
C TRP A 85 -2.64 -14.52 -13.32
N ARG A 86 -3.68 -14.04 -14.00
CA ARG A 86 -4.33 -12.78 -13.66
C ARG A 86 -4.88 -12.81 -12.23
N SER A 87 -5.61 -13.86 -11.84
CA SER A 87 -6.16 -13.99 -10.49
C SER A 87 -5.05 -13.96 -9.44
N THR A 88 -4.02 -14.79 -9.62
CA THR A 88 -2.89 -14.89 -8.71
C THR A 88 -2.17 -13.55 -8.55
N TRP A 89 -1.86 -12.87 -9.65
CA TRP A 89 -1.19 -11.57 -9.59
C TRP A 89 -2.09 -10.47 -9.00
N THR A 90 -3.41 -10.51 -9.22
CA THR A 90 -4.36 -9.59 -8.57
C THR A 90 -4.42 -9.81 -7.07
N GLU A 91 -4.42 -11.05 -6.60
CA GLU A 91 -4.38 -11.37 -5.16
C GLU A 91 -3.08 -10.89 -4.53
N VAL A 92 -1.94 -11.19 -5.16
CA VAL A 92 -0.62 -10.69 -4.74
C VAL A 92 -0.65 -9.16 -4.67
N GLY A 93 -1.03 -8.48 -5.75
CA GLY A 93 -1.11 -7.01 -5.76
C GLY A 93 -2.01 -6.43 -4.68
N THR A 94 -3.15 -7.09 -4.38
CA THR A 94 -4.06 -6.67 -3.31
C THR A 94 -3.44 -6.84 -1.92
N ALA A 95 -2.75 -7.94 -1.66
CA ALA A 95 -2.05 -8.17 -0.40
C ALA A 95 -0.92 -7.15 -0.19
N PHE A 96 -0.13 -6.87 -1.23
CA PHE A 96 0.92 -5.86 -1.18
C PHE A 96 0.37 -4.45 -0.95
N HIS A 97 -0.73 -4.08 -1.61
CA HIS A 97 -1.39 -2.80 -1.39
C HIS A 97 -1.84 -2.64 0.07
N SER A 98 -2.35 -3.70 0.69
CA SER A 98 -2.68 -3.69 2.13
C SER A 98 -1.44 -3.46 3.00
N LEU A 99 -0.30 -4.09 2.69
CA LEU A 99 0.95 -3.86 3.41
C LEU A 99 1.42 -2.40 3.32
N TRP A 100 1.37 -1.78 2.13
CA TRP A 100 1.74 -0.37 1.99
C TRP A 100 0.83 0.55 2.79
N ARG A 101 -0.47 0.26 2.89
CA ARG A 101 -1.40 1.04 3.71
C ARG A 101 -1.00 1.00 5.19
N VAL A 102 -0.64 -0.19 5.69
CA VAL A 102 -0.14 -0.35 7.06
C VAL A 102 1.14 0.47 7.27
N LEU A 103 2.13 0.32 6.39
CA LEU A 103 3.40 1.06 6.49
C LEU A 103 3.21 2.58 6.37
N THR A 104 2.30 3.03 5.50
CA THR A 104 1.94 4.45 5.37
C THR A 104 1.41 5.01 6.69
N GLY A 105 0.45 4.31 7.30
CA GLY A 105 -0.11 4.73 8.58
C GLY A 105 0.89 4.68 9.72
N LEU A 106 1.76 3.67 9.75
CA LEU A 106 2.85 3.52 10.70
C LEU A 106 3.80 4.73 10.63
N PHE A 107 4.30 5.07 9.44
CA PHE A 107 5.24 6.17 9.27
C PHE A 107 4.67 7.52 9.69
N PHE A 108 3.42 7.82 9.33
CA PHE A 108 2.78 9.05 9.80
C PHE A 108 2.54 9.04 11.31
N ALA A 109 2.16 7.89 11.90
CA ALA A 109 1.95 7.80 13.33
C ALA A 109 3.24 7.98 14.14
N ILE A 110 4.37 7.42 13.70
CA ILE A 110 5.67 7.63 14.33
C ILE A 110 6.03 9.11 14.34
N ALA A 111 5.90 9.79 13.19
CA ALA A 111 6.20 11.22 13.10
C ALA A 111 5.32 12.07 14.04
N VAL A 112 4.03 11.75 14.12
CA VAL A 112 3.08 12.45 15.01
C VAL A 112 3.35 12.15 16.49
N LEU A 113 3.59 10.88 16.84
CA LEU A 113 3.91 10.46 18.20
C LEU A 113 5.18 11.16 18.69
N TRP A 114 6.22 11.18 17.87
CA TRP A 114 7.49 11.83 18.21
C TRP A 114 7.30 13.33 18.44
N TRP A 115 6.60 14.00 17.53
CA TRP A 115 6.29 15.43 17.68
C TRP A 115 5.50 15.75 18.94
N TRP A 116 4.52 14.91 19.29
CA TRP A 116 3.57 15.21 20.36
C TRP A 116 4.04 14.80 21.75
N TYR A 117 4.65 13.61 21.88
CA TYR A 117 4.99 13.04 23.17
C TYR A 117 6.48 13.19 23.54
N GLU A 118 7.36 13.36 22.55
CA GLU A 118 8.79 13.58 22.79
C GLU A 118 9.31 14.82 22.02
N PRO A 119 8.73 16.02 22.25
CA PRO A 119 9.12 17.22 21.54
C PRO A 119 10.57 17.63 21.79
N GLU A 120 11.16 17.26 22.93
CA GLU A 120 12.54 17.59 23.29
C GLU A 120 13.57 16.86 22.43
N THR A 121 13.26 15.64 21.97
CA THR A 121 14.14 14.83 21.11
C THR A 121 13.77 14.96 19.63
N PHE A 122 12.67 15.65 19.32
CA PHE A 122 12.17 15.78 17.96
C PHE A 122 13.16 16.56 17.09
N GLN A 123 13.65 15.88 16.06
CA GLN A 123 14.46 16.50 15.02
C GLN A 123 13.73 16.38 13.69
N LEU A 124 13.34 17.51 13.11
CA LEU A 124 12.63 17.53 11.84
C LEU A 124 13.41 16.82 10.72
N SER A 125 14.75 16.89 10.75
CA SER A 125 15.62 16.16 9.82
C SER A 125 15.38 14.65 9.87
N ASN A 126 15.25 14.07 11.07
CA ASN A 126 15.04 12.64 11.26
C ASN A 126 13.57 12.26 11.02
N ALA A 127 12.64 13.12 11.46
CA ALA A 127 11.21 12.95 11.18
C ALA A 127 10.90 13.04 9.68
N SER A 128 11.69 13.80 8.91
CA SER A 128 11.50 13.95 7.46
C SER A 128 11.58 12.62 6.71
N PHE A 129 12.39 11.67 7.19
CA PHE A 129 12.45 10.32 6.63
C PHE A 129 11.08 9.65 6.66
N PHE A 130 10.44 9.63 7.83
CA PHE A 130 9.11 9.02 8.01
C PHE A 130 8.04 9.76 7.20
N ILE A 131 8.08 11.09 7.16
CA ILE A 131 7.11 11.89 6.41
C ILE A 131 7.24 11.64 4.90
N VAL A 132 8.47 11.70 4.36
CA VAL A 132 8.73 11.49 2.93
C VAL A 132 8.34 10.08 2.50
N TRP A 133 8.73 9.05 3.27
CA TRP A 133 8.35 7.67 2.97
C TRP A 133 6.86 7.42 3.14
N GLY A 134 6.22 8.03 4.14
CA GLY A 134 4.77 8.01 4.32
C GLY A 134 4.04 8.57 3.09
N PHE A 135 4.46 9.73 2.59
CA PHE A 135 3.88 10.31 1.37
C PHE A 135 4.18 9.49 0.11
N ALA A 136 5.40 8.95 -0.03
CA ALA A 136 5.77 8.11 -1.16
C ALA A 136 4.91 6.83 -1.22
N LEU A 137 4.70 6.15 -0.09
CA LEU A 137 3.85 4.97 -0.01
C LEU A 137 2.37 5.31 -0.19
N LEU A 138 1.90 6.44 0.35
CA LEU A 138 0.54 6.91 0.12
C LEU A 138 0.28 7.17 -1.37
N ALA A 139 1.23 7.79 -2.07
CA ALA A 139 1.16 8.00 -3.50
C ALA A 139 1.08 6.66 -4.24
N GLN A 140 1.90 5.68 -3.88
CA GLN A 140 1.84 4.33 -4.46
C GLN A 140 0.48 3.65 -4.21
N CYS A 141 -0.06 3.74 -3.00
CA CYS A 141 -1.40 3.22 -2.66
C CYS A 141 -2.47 3.86 -3.54
N TRP A 142 -2.41 5.18 -3.72
CA TRP A 142 -3.35 5.93 -4.54
C TRP A 142 -3.24 5.56 -6.02
N PHE A 143 -2.03 5.49 -6.57
CA PHE A 143 -1.80 5.06 -7.96
C PHE A 143 -2.26 3.63 -8.21
N PHE A 144 -1.98 2.70 -7.29
CA PHE A 144 -2.43 1.32 -7.39
C PHE A 144 -3.96 1.23 -7.38
N SER A 145 -4.62 1.92 -6.43
CA SER A 145 -6.08 2.00 -6.33
C SER A 145 -6.72 2.57 -7.60
N LEU A 146 -6.13 3.63 -8.16
CA LEU A 146 -6.55 4.22 -9.44
C LEU A 146 -6.38 3.23 -10.59
N GLY A 147 -5.19 2.65 -10.75
CA GLY A 147 -4.85 1.69 -11.81
C GLY A 147 -5.80 0.50 -11.79
N ARG A 148 -6.00 -0.10 -10.62
CA ARG A 148 -6.96 -1.20 -10.42
C ARG A 148 -8.36 -0.82 -10.88
N SER A 149 -8.86 0.36 -10.51
CA SER A 149 -10.20 0.78 -10.92
C SER A 149 -10.38 1.01 -12.42
N MET A 150 -9.35 1.52 -13.09
CA MET A 150 -9.37 1.72 -14.54
C MET A 150 -9.32 0.38 -15.29
N LEU A 151 -8.56 -0.58 -14.75
CA LEU A 151 -8.37 -1.89 -15.34
C LEU A 151 -9.59 -2.80 -15.12
N GLU A 152 -10.16 -2.81 -13.91
CA GLU A 152 -11.35 -3.63 -13.58
C GLU A 152 -12.65 -3.04 -14.14
N GLY A 153 -12.77 -1.70 -14.22
CA GLY A 153 -13.97 -1.02 -14.72
C GLY A 153 -14.32 -1.30 -16.18
N ARG A 154 -13.32 -1.62 -17.03
CA ARG A 154 -13.53 -2.01 -18.44
C ARG A 154 -13.80 -3.50 -18.63
N VAL A 155 -13.36 -4.37 -17.72
CA VAL A 155 -13.54 -5.82 -17.87
C VAL A 155 -15.01 -6.21 -17.72
N ARG A 156 -15.76 -5.54 -16.83
CA ARG A 156 -17.22 -5.73 -16.70
C ARG A 156 -18.04 -5.26 -17.91
N GLN A 157 -17.42 -4.57 -18.88
CA GLN A 157 -18.08 -4.16 -20.13
C GLN A 157 -17.81 -5.12 -21.29
N LEU A 158 -16.90 -6.08 -21.12
CA LEU A 158 -16.51 -7.07 -22.14
C LEU A 158 -16.99 -8.49 -21.81
N SER A 159 -17.65 -8.67 -20.65
CA SER A 159 -18.38 -9.87 -20.24
C SER A 159 -19.88 -9.64 -20.42
#